data_AF-V5GLD9-F1
#
_entry.id   AF-V5GLD9-F1
#
_cell.length_a   1.000
_cell.length_b   1.000
_cell.length_c   1.000
_cell.angle_alpha   90.00
_cell.angle_beta   90.00
_cell.angle_gamma   90.00
#
_symmetry.space_group_name_H-M   'P 1'
#
loop_
_entity.id
_entity.type
_entity.pdbx_description
1 polymer ?
#
loop_
_entity_poly.entity_id
_entity_poly.type
_entity_poly.pdbx_seq_one_letter_code
_entity_poly.pdbx_strand_id
1 'polypeptide(L)'
;MYKGLQKLFSENLYLFLGIIIGLYISSMISDGFDANCNRQKIMRNETAQEIISSSVNKFAPKILTKKPNPNSKKTKLIRPRYYSTELGMREKMFVGIFTSEEKINTQAIHINKTIGHLVDRIKFFITAQYKLKTKFNLTG
;
A
#
# COMPACT_ATOMS: atom_id res chain seq x y z
N MET A 1 -37.65 30.71 18.34
CA MET A 1 -36.62 29.68 18.08
C MET A 1 -35.38 30.18 17.33
N TYR A 2 -35.45 31.19 16.44
CA TYR A 2 -34.28 31.64 15.67
C TYR A 2 -33.20 32.42 16.46
N LYS A 3 -33.56 33.12 17.55
CA LYS A 3 -32.61 33.94 18.32
C LYS A 3 -31.52 33.14 19.05
N GLY A 4 -31.85 31.93 19.53
CA GLY A 4 -30.86 31.04 20.17
C GLY A 4 -29.89 30.41 19.16
N LEU A 5 -30.40 30.08 17.97
CA LEU A 5 -29.60 29.52 16.88
C LEU A 5 -28.59 30.55 16.35
N GLN A 6 -29.00 31.81 16.20
CA GLN A 6 -28.13 32.89 15.74
C GLN A 6 -26.96 33.16 16.70
N LYS A 7 -27.18 33.00 18.02
CA LYS A 7 -26.13 33.14 19.03
C LYS A 7 -25.08 32.03 18.96
N LEU A 8 -25.51 30.79 18.72
CA LEU A 8 -24.60 29.64 18.52
C LEU A 8 -23.73 29.78 17.27
N PHE A 9 -24.26 30.36 16.20
CA PHE A 9 -23.50 30.63 14.97
C PHE A 9 -22.47 31.77 15.14
N SER A 10 -22.80 32.83 15.88
CA SER A 10 -21.86 33.93 16.12
C SER A 10 -20.68 33.53 17.01
N GLU A 11 -20.89 32.64 17.98
CA GLU A 11 -19.84 32.19 18.90
C GLU A 11 -18.87 31.19 18.24
N ASN A 12 -19.34 30.44 17.24
CA ASN A 12 -18.57 29.39 16.56
C ASN A 12 -18.29 29.70 15.08
N LEU A 13 -18.26 30.99 14.71
CA LEU A 13 -18.14 31.44 13.32
C LEU A 13 -16.94 30.82 12.58
N TYR A 14 -15.78 30.72 13.24
CA TYR A 14 -14.58 30.12 12.65
C TYR A 14 -14.73 28.62 12.34
N LEU A 15 -15.52 27.88 13.14
CA LEU A 15 -15.78 26.46 12.92
C LEU A 15 -16.62 26.28 11.64
N PHE A 16 -17.70 27.07 11.50
CA PHE A 16 -18.53 27.03 10.30
C PHE A 16 -17.77 27.51 9.05
N LEU A 17 -16.93 28.54 9.18
CA LEU A 17 -16.07 29.00 8.10
C LEU A 17 -15.10 27.89 7.65
N GLY A 18 -14.51 27.17 8.61
CA GLY A 18 -13.64 26.02 8.32
C GLY A 18 -14.35 24.88 7.61
N ILE A 19 -15.59 24.55 8.01
CA ILE A 19 -16.39 23.51 7.34
C ILE A 19 -16.71 23.92 5.90
N ILE A 20 -17.10 25.19 5.67
CA ILE A 20 -17.44 25.70 4.34
C ILE A 20 -16.21 25.70 3.43
N ILE A 21 -15.07 26.20 3.92
CA ILE A 21 -13.81 26.23 3.18
C ILE A 21 -13.33 24.79 2.89
N GLY A 22 -13.40 23.90 3.87
CA GLY A 22 -12.99 22.50 3.72
C GLY A 22 -13.81 21.74 2.68
N LEU A 23 -15.13 21.93 2.67
CA LEU A 23 -16.01 21.34 1.66
C LEU A 23 -15.76 21.91 0.26
N TYR A 24 -15.51 23.22 0.15
CA TYR A 24 -15.18 23.85 -1.13
C TYR A 24 -13.87 23.33 -1.72
N ILE A 25 -12.82 23.23 -0.89
CA ILE A 25 -11.53 22.67 -1.30
C ILE A 25 -11.67 21.19 -1.68
N SER A 26 -12.43 20.41 -0.92
CA SER A 26 -12.69 19.00 -1.22
C SER A 26 -13.39 18.82 -2.57
N SER A 27 -14.35 19.68 -2.92
CA SER A 27 -15.04 19.62 -4.21
C SER A 27 -14.11 19.94 -5.37
N MET A 28 -13.28 20.98 -5.23
CA MET A 28 -12.30 21.36 -6.26
C MET A 28 -11.27 20.25 -6.54
N ILE A 29 -10.87 19.49 -5.51
CA ILE A 29 -9.94 18.37 -5.67
C ILE A 29 -10.63 17.19 -6.36
N SER A 30 -11.87 16.85 -5.98
CA SER A 30 -12.59 15.71 -6.57
C SER A 30 -12.86 15.89 -8.07
N ASP A 31 -13.31 17.08 -8.49
CA ASP A 31 -13.62 17.35 -9.90
C ASP A 31 -12.37 17.28 -10.80
N GLY A 32 -11.19 17.60 -10.27
CA GLY A 32 -9.92 17.54 -10.98
C GLY A 32 -9.38 16.13 -11.22
N PHE A 33 -9.72 15.15 -10.36
CA PHE A 33 -9.20 13.79 -10.44
C PHE A 33 -10.09 12.84 -11.27
N ASP A 34 -11.41 13.03 -11.26
CA ASP A 34 -12.34 12.11 -11.94
C ASP A 34 -12.37 12.27 -13.48
N ALA A 35 -12.02 13.45 -14.01
CA ALA A 35 -11.96 13.69 -15.45
C ALA A 35 -10.88 12.84 -16.17
N ASN A 36 -9.82 12.43 -15.45
CA ASN A 36 -8.73 11.63 -16.01
C ASN A 36 -9.03 10.12 -16.03
N CYS A 37 -9.85 9.63 -15.10
CA CYS A 37 -10.18 8.21 -14.99
C CYS A 37 -11.16 7.71 -16.07
N ASN A 38 -12.10 8.56 -16.51
CA ASN A 38 -13.11 8.15 -17.50
C ASN A 38 -12.61 8.20 -18.95
N ARG A 39 -11.77 9.17 -19.33
CA ARG A 39 -11.15 9.21 -20.68
C ARG A 39 -10.21 8.02 -20.92
N GLN A 40 -9.51 7.55 -19.88
CA GLN A 40 -8.54 6.47 -20.01
C GLN A 40 -9.19 5.08 -20.13
N LYS A 41 -10.41 4.89 -19.62
CA LYS A 41 -11.15 3.61 -19.72
C LYS A 41 -11.70 3.34 -21.12
N ILE A 42 -12.18 4.37 -21.82
CA ILE A 42 -12.79 4.21 -23.14
C ILE A 42 -11.71 3.90 -24.20
N MET A 43 -10.59 4.64 -24.20
CA MET A 43 -9.52 4.46 -25.19
C MET A 43 -8.69 3.18 -25.00
N ARG A 44 -8.60 2.64 -23.77
CA ARG A 44 -7.89 1.37 -23.48
C ARG A 44 -8.65 0.14 -23.97
N ASN A 45 -9.99 0.15 -23.95
CA ASN A 45 -10.76 -1.05 -24.26
C ASN A 45 -10.73 -1.37 -25.75
N GLU A 46 -10.83 -0.36 -26.61
CA GLU A 46 -10.78 -0.54 -28.08
C GLU A 46 -9.37 -0.93 -28.55
N THR A 47 -8.34 -0.24 -28.05
CA THR A 47 -6.94 -0.53 -28.42
C THR A 47 -6.43 -1.85 -27.84
N ALA A 48 -6.79 -2.21 -26.60
CA ALA A 48 -6.34 -3.47 -26.00
C ALA A 48 -6.97 -4.69 -26.69
N GLN A 49 -8.24 -4.64 -27.09
CA GLN A 49 -8.88 -5.76 -27.79
C GLN A 49 -8.28 -6.02 -29.18
N GLU A 50 -7.91 -4.97 -29.91
CA GLU A 50 -7.25 -5.08 -31.22
C GLU A 50 -5.79 -5.57 -31.09
N ILE A 51 -5.06 -5.10 -30.08
CA ILE A 51 -3.69 -5.55 -29.78
C ILE A 51 -3.67 -7.00 -29.28
N ILE A 52 -4.64 -7.41 -28.45
CA ILE A 52 -4.73 -8.80 -27.97
C ILE A 52 -5.07 -9.73 -29.13
N SER A 53 -6.03 -9.37 -29.99
CA SER A 53 -6.42 -10.21 -31.13
C SER A 53 -5.31 -10.35 -32.19
N SER A 54 -4.52 -9.30 -32.41
CA SER A 54 -3.36 -9.34 -33.31
C SER A 54 -2.14 -10.04 -32.71
N SER A 55 -1.91 -9.92 -31.40
CA SER A 55 -0.79 -10.59 -30.72
C SER A 55 -1.02 -12.09 -30.52
N VAL A 56 -2.22 -12.52 -30.12
CA VAL A 56 -2.53 -13.95 -29.89
C VAL A 56 -2.33 -14.78 -31.16
N ASN A 57 -2.70 -14.24 -32.34
CA ASN A 57 -2.48 -14.94 -33.62
C ASN A 57 -1.00 -14.92 -34.08
N LYS A 58 -0.21 -13.92 -33.65
CA LYS A 58 1.21 -13.78 -34.03
C LYS A 58 2.16 -14.60 -33.14
N PHE A 59 1.73 -14.93 -31.91
CA PHE A 59 2.53 -15.69 -30.93
C PHE A 59 2.11 -17.16 -30.77
N ALA A 60 1.18 -17.67 -31.59
CA ALA A 60 0.93 -19.11 -31.64
C ALA A 60 2.24 -19.83 -32.01
N PRO A 61 2.77 -20.73 -31.14
CA PRO A 61 4.05 -21.36 -31.38
C PRO A 61 3.95 -22.28 -32.59
N LYS A 62 4.50 -21.83 -33.73
CA LYS A 62 4.70 -22.70 -34.88
C LYS A 62 5.85 -23.66 -34.55
N ILE A 63 5.49 -24.90 -34.19
CA ILE A 63 6.46 -25.96 -33.90
C ILE A 63 7.24 -26.25 -35.18
N LEU A 64 8.41 -25.63 -35.34
CA LEU A 64 9.36 -25.98 -36.38
C LEU A 64 10.17 -27.18 -35.88
N THR A 65 9.93 -28.35 -36.46
CA THR A 65 10.67 -29.60 -36.21
C THR A 65 12.09 -29.51 -36.77
N LYS A 66 12.93 -28.63 -36.23
CA LYS A 66 14.35 -28.58 -36.59
C LYS A 66 15.14 -29.56 -35.72
N LYS A 67 15.55 -30.67 -36.33
CA LYS A 67 16.45 -31.68 -35.72
C LYS A 67 17.71 -30.98 -35.20
N PRO A 68 18.13 -31.20 -33.94
CA PRO A 68 19.27 -30.49 -33.36
C PRO A 68 20.56 -30.89 -34.06
N ASN A 69 21.31 -29.90 -34.55
CA ASN A 69 22.62 -30.09 -35.16
C ASN A 69 23.65 -30.33 -34.03
N PRO A 70 24.37 -31.48 -34.01
CA PRO A 70 25.28 -31.84 -32.91
C PRO A 70 26.48 -30.89 -32.73
N ASN A 71 26.77 -30.03 -33.71
CA ASN A 71 27.91 -29.11 -33.68
C ASN A 71 27.60 -27.69 -33.16
N SER A 72 26.41 -27.43 -32.61
CA SER A 72 26.16 -26.11 -32.01
C SER A 72 26.89 -25.98 -30.66
N LYS A 73 27.91 -25.12 -30.62
CA LYS A 73 28.57 -24.72 -29.36
C LYS A 73 27.48 -24.18 -28.45
N LYS A 74 27.16 -24.91 -27.37
CA LYS A 74 26.21 -24.50 -26.34
C LYS A 74 26.73 -23.20 -25.73
N THR A 75 26.20 -22.06 -26.14
CA THR A 75 26.42 -20.80 -25.46
C THR A 75 25.89 -20.99 -24.03
N LYS A 76 26.78 -20.88 -23.04
CA LYS A 76 26.39 -20.97 -21.63
C LYS A 76 25.32 -19.91 -21.41
N LEU A 77 24.08 -20.35 -21.20
CA LEU A 77 22.98 -19.50 -20.76
C LEU A 77 23.40 -18.90 -19.42
N ILE A 78 23.78 -17.62 -19.43
CA ILE A 78 24.05 -16.86 -18.23
C ILE A 78 22.68 -16.64 -17.56
N ARG A 79 22.41 -17.39 -16.49
CA ARG A 79 21.21 -17.15 -15.68
C ARG A 79 21.34 -15.76 -15.05
N PRO A 80 20.36 -14.86 -15.25
CA PRO A 80 20.29 -13.64 -14.47
C PRO A 80 20.23 -14.02 -13.00
N ARG A 81 21.21 -13.55 -12.22
CA ARG A 81 21.12 -13.61 -10.76
C ARG A 81 20.25 -12.46 -10.32
N TYR A 82 19.30 -12.76 -9.42
CA TYR A 82 18.49 -11.75 -8.77
C TYR A 82 19.42 -10.73 -8.10
N TYR A 83 19.43 -9.49 -8.61
CA TYR A 83 20.09 -8.38 -7.94
C TYR A 83 19.06 -7.86 -6.94
N SER A 84 19.14 -8.35 -5.69
CA SER A 84 18.34 -7.79 -4.61
C SER A 84 18.58 -6.28 -4.62
N THR A 85 17.52 -5.51 -4.77
CA THR A 85 17.53 -4.05 -4.64
C THR A 85 17.73 -3.64 -3.18
N GLU A 86 18.66 -4.28 -2.47
CA GLU A 86 19.23 -3.77 -1.22
C GLU A 86 20.23 -2.69 -1.62
N LEU A 87 19.68 -1.58 -2.10
CA LEU A 87 20.41 -0.38 -2.47
C LEU A 87 20.94 0.27 -1.17
N GLY A 88 21.99 -0.31 -0.58
CA GLY A 88 22.82 0.31 0.44
C GLY A 88 22.23 0.50 1.84
N MET A 89 21.01 0.05 2.14
CA MET A 89 20.47 0.09 3.50
C MET A 89 21.16 -0.97 4.38
N ARG A 90 22.36 -0.63 4.87
CA ARG A 90 23.10 -1.41 5.88
C ARG A 90 22.49 -1.30 7.28
N GLU A 91 21.38 -0.57 7.40
CA GLU A 91 20.73 -0.29 8.66
C GLU A 91 19.70 -1.38 8.95
N LYS A 92 19.85 -1.95 10.14
CA LYS A 92 18.95 -2.95 10.71
C LYS A 92 17.52 -2.40 10.76
N MET A 93 16.57 -3.09 10.12
CA MET A 93 15.18 -2.64 10.08
C MET A 93 14.58 -2.63 11.48
N PHE A 94 14.05 -1.47 11.88
CA PHE A 94 13.37 -1.25 13.14
C PHE A 94 11.87 -1.04 12.90
N VAL A 95 11.04 -1.72 13.68
CA VAL A 95 9.58 -1.58 13.61
C VAL A 95 9.04 -1.07 14.94
N GLY A 96 8.41 0.11 14.89
CA GLY A 96 7.65 0.69 15.99
C GLY A 96 6.16 0.43 15.81
N ILE A 97 5.50 -0.16 16.80
CA ILE A 97 4.07 -0.51 16.75
C ILE A 97 3.33 0.27 17.83
N PHE A 98 2.35 1.08 17.42
CA PHE A 98 1.44 1.76 18.34
C PHE A 98 0.27 0.83 18.67
N THR A 99 0.04 0.58 19.94
CA THR A 99 -1.05 -0.27 20.41
C THR A 99 -1.60 0.21 21.76
N SER A 100 -2.77 -0.28 22.15
CA SER A 100 -3.31 -0.06 23.49
C SER A 100 -2.82 -1.12 24.48
N GLU A 101 -2.83 -0.80 25.77
CA GLU A 101 -2.42 -1.72 26.83
C GLU A 101 -3.20 -3.04 26.81
N GLU A 102 -4.49 -2.99 26.49
CA GLU A 102 -5.38 -4.16 26.44
C GLU A 102 -4.97 -5.18 25.38
N LYS A 103 -4.41 -4.72 24.26
CA LYS A 103 -4.10 -5.55 23.09
C LYS A 103 -2.69 -6.14 23.12
N ILE A 104 -1.89 -5.83 24.14
CA ILE A 104 -0.50 -6.27 24.19
C ILE A 104 -0.37 -7.78 24.48
N ASN A 105 -1.21 -8.34 25.34
CA ASN A 105 -1.16 -9.78 25.66
C ASN A 105 -1.80 -10.67 24.57
N THR A 106 -2.37 -10.07 23.51
CA THR A 106 -3.00 -10.81 22.41
C THR A 106 -2.34 -10.46 21.08
N GLN A 107 -2.54 -9.24 20.59
CA GLN A 107 -2.09 -8.82 19.26
C GLN A 107 -0.56 -8.71 19.18
N ALA A 108 0.11 -8.22 20.22
CA ALA A 108 1.57 -8.05 20.17
C ALA A 108 2.32 -9.39 20.07
N ILE A 109 1.80 -10.45 20.69
CA ILE A 109 2.37 -11.81 20.60
C ILE A 109 2.32 -12.31 19.15
N HIS A 110 1.16 -12.20 18.50
CA HIS A 110 0.99 -12.63 17.11
C HIS A 110 1.86 -11.80 16.16
N ILE A 111 1.94 -10.49 16.36
CA ILE A 111 2.79 -9.62 15.55
C ILE A 111 4.26 -10.03 15.73
N ASN A 112 4.74 -10.18 16.96
CA ASN A 112 6.11 -10.60 17.23
C ASN A 112 6.43 -11.95 16.56
N LYS A 113 5.51 -12.92 16.60
CA LYS A 113 5.67 -14.22 15.94
C LYS A 113 5.70 -14.11 14.41
N THR A 114 4.93 -13.19 13.83
CA THR A 114 4.76 -13.07 12.38
C THR A 114 5.91 -12.30 11.74
N ILE A 115 6.32 -11.16 12.31
CA ILE A 115 7.34 -10.29 11.71
C ILE A 115 8.71 -10.40 12.40
N GLY A 116 8.81 -11.09 13.54
CA GLY A 116 10.05 -11.18 14.32
C GLY A 116 11.20 -11.86 13.59
N HIS A 117 10.91 -12.68 12.58
CA HIS A 117 11.95 -13.29 11.73
C HIS A 117 12.41 -12.37 10.59
N LEU A 118 11.66 -11.30 10.30
CA LEU A 118 11.91 -10.39 9.18
C LEU A 118 12.66 -9.12 9.59
N VAL A 119 12.57 -8.72 10.86
CA VAL A 119 13.12 -7.46 11.36
C VAL A 119 14.00 -7.67 12.58
N ASP A 120 15.06 -6.86 12.72
CA ASP A 120 16.02 -6.99 13.83
C ASP A 120 15.45 -6.58 15.19
N ARG A 121 14.60 -5.54 15.23
CA ARG A 121 14.07 -4.98 16.49
C ARG A 121 12.63 -4.52 16.34
N ILE A 122 11.79 -4.94 17.28
CA ILE A 122 10.39 -4.55 17.41
C ILE A 122 10.19 -3.82 18.74
N LYS A 123 9.56 -2.64 18.73
CA LYS A 123 9.16 -1.91 19.95
C LYS A 123 7.67 -1.60 19.93
N PHE A 124 6.99 -1.88 21.04
CA PHE A 124 5.58 -1.54 21.23
C PHE A 124 5.47 -0.23 22.03
N PHE A 125 4.79 0.75 21.44
CA PHE A 125 4.44 2.01 22.07
C PHE A 125 2.99 1.92 22.55
N ILE A 126 2.79 2.08 23.86
CA ILE A 126 1.48 2.03 24.49
C ILE A 126 1.18 3.33 25.23
N THR A 127 -0.08 3.77 25.15
CA THR A 127 -0.57 4.88 25.97
C THR A 127 -0.95 4.35 27.35
N ALA A 128 -0.20 4.77 28.37
CA ALA A 128 -0.47 4.46 29.77
C ALA A 128 -1.73 5.19 30.26
N GLN A 129 -2.81 4.48 30.55
CA GLN A 129 -4.03 5.10 31.08
C GLN A 129 -4.07 4.88 32.59
N TYR A 130 -3.62 5.89 33.34
CA TYR A 130 -3.66 6.05 34.81
C TYR A 130 -2.93 5.00 35.69
N LYS A 131 -2.76 3.75 35.27
CA LYS A 131 -2.03 2.72 36.01
C LYS A 131 -1.45 1.67 35.06
N LEU A 132 -0.17 1.81 34.73
CA LEU A 132 0.55 0.84 33.92
C LEU A 132 0.53 -0.54 34.58
N LYS A 133 0.01 -1.57 33.91
CA LYS A 133 0.39 -2.95 34.25
C LYS A 133 1.89 -3.10 34.03
N THR A 134 2.61 -3.38 35.11
CA THR A 134 4.05 -3.63 35.08
C THR A 134 4.40 -5.05 34.64
N LYS A 135 3.40 -5.94 34.53
CA LYS A 135 3.56 -7.34 34.13
C LYS A 135 2.72 -7.62 32.89
N PHE A 136 3.41 -7.89 31.78
CA PHE A 136 2.82 -8.42 30.55
C PHE A 136 3.28 -9.87 30.39
N ASN A 137 2.34 -10.78 30.08
CA ASN A 137 2.68 -12.17 29.80
C ASN A 137 2.99 -12.29 28.30
N LEU A 138 4.25 -12.05 27.95
CA LEU A 138 4.72 -12.06 26.57
C LEU A 138 5.29 -13.42 26.14
N THR A 139 5.20 -14.42 27.02
CA THR A 139 5.48 -15.82 26.71
C THR A 139 4.26 -16.44 26.06
N GLY A 140 4.36 -16.74 24.77
CA GLY A 140 3.40 -17.54 24.00
C GLY A 140 4.10 -18.68 23.30
#